data_AF-A0AB34PW70-F1
#
_entry.id   AF-A0AB34PW70-F1
#
_cell.length_a   1.000
_cell.length_b   1.000
_cell.length_c   1.000
_cell.angle_alpha   90.00
_cell.angle_beta   90.00
_cell.angle_gamma   90.00
#
_symmetry.space_group_name_H-M   'P 1'
#
loop_
_entity.id
_entity.type
_entity.pdbx_description
1 polymer ?
#
loop_
_entity_poly.entity_id
_entity_poly.type
_entity_poly.pdbx_seq_one_letter_code
_entity_poly.pdbx_strand_id
1 'polypeptide(L)'
;MAGAPHPHTYMGWWGSLGSPKQKYITQYTISPYAAKPLKGAAYNAVFNTFRRTKNQFLYVAIPFVVVWSIWTRARDYNEYLYTKEGREELERVNV
;
A
#
# COMPACT_ATOMS: atom_id res chain seq x y z
N MET A 1 24.12 -20.28 -35.11
CA MET A 1 23.07 -21.19 -34.58
C MET A 1 22.10 -20.33 -33.78
N ALA A 2 20.85 -20.18 -34.22
CA ALA A 2 19.83 -19.53 -33.39
C ALA A 2 19.47 -20.46 -32.22
N GLY A 3 19.20 -19.90 -31.03
CA GLY A 3 18.89 -20.66 -29.82
C GLY A 3 17.62 -21.52 -29.96
N ALA A 4 17.40 -22.40 -28.98
CA ALA A 4 16.21 -23.25 -28.93
C ALA A 4 14.92 -22.38 -28.90
N PRO A 5 13.81 -22.83 -29.51
CA PRO A 5 12.56 -22.09 -29.49
C PRO A 5 12.06 -21.89 -28.06
N HIS A 6 11.57 -20.69 -27.77
CA HIS A 6 11.02 -20.33 -26.47
C HIS A 6 9.49 -20.35 -26.46
N PRO A 7 8.84 -20.67 -25.33
CA PRO A 7 7.38 -20.68 -25.22
C PRO A 7 6.78 -19.28 -25.33
N HIS A 8 5.51 -19.19 -25.70
CA HIS A 8 4.78 -17.93 -25.73
C HIS A 8 4.65 -17.33 -24.32
N THR A 9 4.87 -16.02 -24.22
CA THR A 9 4.76 -15.22 -22.99
C THR A 9 3.85 -14.03 -23.21
N TYR A 10 3.35 -13.44 -22.12
CA TYR A 10 2.54 -12.21 -22.17
C TYR A 10 3.37 -10.92 -22.35
N MET A 11 4.69 -11.03 -22.47
CA MET A 11 5.61 -9.90 -22.56
C MET A 11 6.81 -10.26 -23.44
N GLY A 12 7.07 -9.46 -24.47
CA GLY A 12 8.25 -9.54 -25.33
C GLY A 12 9.33 -8.52 -24.97
N TRP A 13 10.06 -8.00 -25.97
CA TRP A 13 11.14 -7.02 -25.78
C TRP A 13 10.84 -5.70 -26.50
N TRP A 14 11.79 -4.75 -26.48
CA TRP A 14 11.71 -3.52 -27.26
C TRP A 14 11.46 -3.84 -28.75
N GLY A 15 10.39 -3.27 -29.30
CA GLY A 15 9.94 -3.54 -30.67
C GLY A 15 8.92 -4.67 -30.82
N SER A 16 8.71 -5.51 -29.79
CA SER A 16 7.79 -6.66 -29.84
C SER A 16 7.13 -6.96 -28.49
N LEU A 17 6.71 -5.93 -27.75
CA LEU A 17 6.25 -6.04 -26.36
C LEU A 17 5.06 -6.99 -26.15
N GLY A 18 4.26 -7.27 -27.18
CA GLY A 18 3.03 -8.07 -27.08
C GLY A 18 1.77 -7.26 -26.77
N SER A 19 1.89 -5.92 -26.76
CA SER A 19 0.76 -5.00 -26.59
C SER A 19 -0.10 -4.86 -27.84
N PRO A 20 -1.36 -4.41 -27.73
CA PRO A 20 -2.18 -4.02 -28.87
C PRO A 20 -1.48 -3.00 -29.77
N LYS A 21 -1.79 -3.02 -31.07
CA LYS A 21 -1.25 -2.06 -32.04
C LYS A 21 -1.74 -0.65 -31.70
N GLN A 22 -0.82 0.29 -31.50
CA GLN A 22 -1.10 1.70 -31.25
C GLN A 22 -0.96 2.51 -32.54
N LYS A 23 -1.96 3.32 -32.90
CA LYS A 23 -1.92 4.20 -34.08
C LYS A 23 -2.52 5.56 -33.70
N TYR A 24 -1.98 6.64 -34.28
CA TYR A 24 -2.44 8.03 -34.09
C TYR A 24 -2.30 8.59 -32.67
N ILE A 25 -1.36 8.07 -31.88
CA ILE A 25 -0.99 8.64 -30.57
C ILE A 25 0.35 9.37 -30.75
N THR A 26 0.38 10.66 -30.44
CA THR A 26 1.61 11.47 -30.48
C THR A 26 1.96 11.92 -29.07
N GLN A 27 3.19 11.62 -28.64
CA GLN A 27 3.70 12.01 -27.32
C GLN A 27 4.77 13.10 -27.48
N TYR A 28 4.67 14.14 -26.66
CA TYR A 28 5.65 15.22 -26.60
C TYR A 28 6.35 15.21 -25.25
N THR A 29 7.63 15.54 -25.24
CA THR A 29 8.43 15.67 -24.03
C THR A 29 9.46 16.79 -24.20
N ILE A 30 10.02 17.27 -23.10
CA ILE A 30 11.12 18.24 -23.08
C ILE A 30 12.37 17.58 -22.49
N SER A 31 13.55 18.04 -22.93
CA SER A 31 14.81 17.61 -22.31
C SER A 31 14.80 17.99 -20.82
N PRO A 32 15.17 17.08 -19.90
CA PRO A 32 15.26 17.39 -18.47
C PRO A 32 16.19 18.58 -18.16
N TYR A 33 17.23 18.79 -18.97
CA TYR A 33 18.16 19.92 -18.84
C TYR A 33 17.55 21.28 -19.24
N ALA A 34 16.44 21.27 -20.00
CA ALA A 34 15.69 22.47 -20.35
C ALA A 34 14.55 22.77 -19.35
N ALA A 35 14.25 21.84 -18.44
CA ALA A 35 13.22 21.98 -17.42
C ALA A 35 13.82 22.48 -16.09
N LYS A 36 13.02 23.19 -15.29
CA LYS A 36 13.39 23.50 -13.89
C LYS A 36 13.09 22.27 -13.02
N PRO A 37 14.11 21.61 -12.41
CA PRO A 37 13.86 20.46 -11.56
C PRO A 37 13.01 20.85 -10.36
N LEU A 38 12.08 19.97 -9.96
CA LEU A 38 11.22 20.12 -8.78
C LEU A 38 10.34 21.39 -8.75
N LYS A 39 10.13 22.05 -9.90
CA LYS A 39 9.23 23.21 -9.98
C LYS A 39 7.82 22.80 -9.52
N GLY A 40 7.33 23.46 -8.47
CA GLY A 40 6.02 23.19 -7.88
C GLY A 40 5.98 21.99 -6.91
N ALA A 41 7.13 21.37 -6.61
CA ALA A 41 7.19 20.21 -5.73
C ALA A 41 6.66 20.50 -4.32
N ALA A 42 7.03 21.64 -3.71
CA ALA A 42 6.56 21.98 -2.35
C ALA A 42 5.04 22.15 -2.26
N TYR A 43 4.45 22.93 -3.19
CA TYR A 43 3.00 23.13 -3.25
C TYR A 43 2.27 21.80 -3.51
N ASN A 44 2.73 21.03 -4.50
CA ASN A 44 2.12 19.74 -4.83
C ASN A 44 2.31 18.71 -3.71
N ALA A 45 3.46 18.70 -3.04
CA ALA A 45 3.75 17.77 -1.95
C ALA A 45 2.82 17.96 -0.75
N VAL A 46 2.28 19.16 -0.52
CA VAL A 46 1.31 19.39 0.55
C VAL A 46 -0.10 19.04 0.06
N PHE A 47 -0.61 19.75 -0.95
CA PHE A 47 -2.01 19.63 -1.34
C PHE A 47 -2.35 18.33 -2.04
N ASN A 48 -1.47 17.87 -2.94
CA ASN A 48 -1.72 16.62 -3.66
C ASN A 48 -1.58 15.41 -2.73
N THR A 49 -0.60 15.43 -1.83
CA THR A 49 -0.43 14.35 -0.85
C THR A 49 -1.62 14.27 0.08
N PHE A 50 -2.08 15.41 0.64
CA PHE A 50 -3.28 15.41 1.47
C PHE A 50 -4.50 14.87 0.71
N ARG A 51 -4.73 15.34 -0.52
CA ARG A 51 -5.83 14.85 -1.38
C ARG A 51 -5.76 13.33 -1.59
N ARG A 52 -4.57 12.77 -1.83
CA ARG A 52 -4.37 11.33 -2.02
C ARG A 52 -4.57 10.54 -0.74
N THR A 53 -3.99 10.99 0.37
CA THR A 53 -4.09 10.34 1.68
C THR A 53 -5.52 10.35 2.19
N LYS A 54 -6.22 11.48 2.11
CA LYS A 54 -7.63 11.60 2.51
C LYS A 54 -8.51 10.54 1.84
N ASN A 55 -8.32 10.29 0.55
CA ASN A 55 -9.14 9.33 -0.20
C ASN A 55 -8.89 7.86 0.21
N GLN A 56 -7.77 7.57 0.85
CA GLN A 56 -7.41 6.21 1.30
C GLN A 56 -7.51 6.05 2.81
N PHE A 57 -7.58 7.17 3.54
CA PHE A 57 -7.47 7.21 5.00
C PHE A 57 -8.44 6.27 5.70
N LEU A 58 -9.72 6.27 5.31
CA LEU A 58 -10.73 5.44 5.97
C LEU A 58 -10.53 3.93 5.75
N TYR A 59 -9.98 3.53 4.60
CA TYR A 59 -9.67 2.12 4.34
C TYR A 59 -8.56 1.58 5.24
N VAL A 60 -7.72 2.46 5.79
CA VAL A 60 -6.64 2.08 6.72
C VAL A 60 -7.06 2.33 8.17
N ALA A 61 -7.64 3.49 8.45
CA ALA A 61 -7.98 3.93 9.79
C ALA A 61 -9.06 3.05 10.43
N ILE A 62 -10.10 2.65 9.68
CA ILE A 62 -11.19 1.84 10.23
C ILE A 62 -10.67 0.46 10.68
N PRO A 63 -10.00 -0.35 9.82
CA PRO A 63 -9.44 -1.62 10.27
C PRO A 63 -8.42 -1.46 11.41
N PHE A 64 -7.59 -0.41 11.37
CA PHE A 64 -6.61 -0.14 12.42
C PHE A 64 -7.28 0.10 13.77
N VAL A 65 -8.32 0.94 13.82
CA VAL A 65 -9.07 1.22 15.06
C VAL A 65 -9.76 -0.04 15.58
N VAL A 66 -10.33 -0.86 14.70
CA VAL A 66 -10.98 -2.13 15.10
C VAL A 66 -9.97 -3.07 15.76
N VAL A 67 -8.83 -3.32 15.11
CA VAL A 67 -7.79 -4.19 15.64
C VAL A 67 -7.22 -3.64 16.94
N TRP A 68 -6.94 -2.34 16.99
CA TRP A 68 -6.39 -1.69 18.17
C TRP A 68 -7.33 -1.78 19.37
N SER A 69 -8.63 -1.59 19.14
CA SER A 69 -9.65 -1.67 20.19
C SER A 69 -9.76 -3.07 20.78
N ILE A 70 -9.79 -4.11 19.93
CA ILE A 70 -9.83 -5.51 20.38
C ILE A 70 -8.55 -5.86 21.15
N TRP A 71 -7.40 -5.51 20.59
CA TRP A 71 -6.11 -5.81 21.20
C TRP A 71 -5.94 -5.16 22.57
N THR A 72 -6.30 -3.87 22.70
CA THR A 72 -6.20 -3.15 23.98
C THR A 72 -7.07 -3.81 25.03
N ARG A 73 -8.31 -4.17 24.69
CA ARG A 73 -9.22 -4.87 25.63
C ARG A 73 -8.71 -6.24 26.03
N ALA A 74 -8.22 -7.03 25.07
CA ALA A 74 -7.69 -8.35 25.35
C ALA A 74 -6.43 -8.30 26.21
N ARG A 75 -5.53 -7.35 25.94
CA ARG A 75 -4.32 -7.12 26.74
C ARG A 75 -4.66 -6.73 28.17
N ASP A 76 -5.52 -5.73 28.35
CA ASP A 76 -5.86 -5.22 29.68
C ASP A 76 -6.63 -6.28 30.50
N TYR A 77 -7.50 -7.05 29.85
CA TYR A 77 -8.20 -8.17 30.50
C TYR A 77 -7.23 -9.29 30.89
N ASN A 78 -6.29 -9.64 30.01
CA ASN A 78 -5.26 -10.62 30.32
C ASN A 78 -4.40 -10.18 31.52
N GLU A 79 -3.99 -8.91 31.56
CA GLU A 79 -3.24 -8.36 32.68
C GLU A 79 -4.05 -8.42 33.99
N TYR A 80 -5.33 -8.06 33.95
CA TYR A 80 -6.25 -8.18 35.10
C TYR A 80 -6.37 -9.63 35.61
N LEU A 81 -6.55 -10.63 34.74
CA LEU A 81 -6.68 -12.03 35.13
C LEU A 81 -5.48 -12.55 35.93
N TYR A 82 -4.28 -12.05 35.64
CA TYR A 82 -3.05 -12.43 36.35
C TYR A 82 -2.74 -11.55 37.59
N THR A 83 -3.65 -10.64 37.98
CA THR A 83 -3.57 -9.93 39.25
C THR A 83 -4.10 -10.78 40.41
N LYS A 84 -3.93 -10.30 41.65
CA LYS A 84 -4.53 -10.95 42.83
C LYS A 84 -6.06 -10.90 42.80
N GLU A 85 -6.63 -9.81 42.32
CA GLU A 85 -8.08 -9.59 42.28
C GLU A 85 -8.75 -10.47 41.22
N GLY A 86 -8.10 -10.67 40.06
CA GLY A 86 -8.62 -11.49 38.96
C GLY A 86 -8.48 -13.00 39.13
N ARG A 87 -7.87 -13.48 40.23
CA ARG A 87 -7.55 -14.92 40.40
C ARG A 87 -8.78 -15.83 40.33
N GLU A 88 -9.88 -15.44 40.99
CA GLU A 88 -11.12 -16.23 40.97
C GLU A 88 -11.72 -16.34 39.56
N GLU A 89 -11.60 -15.26 38.78
CA GLU A 89 -12.07 -15.23 37.40
C GLU A 89 -11.17 -16.05 36.48
N LEU A 90 -9.84 -15.98 36.68
CA LEU A 90 -8.87 -16.80 35.97
C LEU A 90 -9.12 -18.30 36.19
N GLU A 91 -9.32 -18.71 37.44
CA GLU A 91 -9.63 -20.10 37.78
C GLU A 91 -10.95 -20.58 37.15
N ARG A 92 -11.92 -19.69 36.94
CA ARG A 92 -13.18 -20.00 36.25
C ARG A 92 -13.02 -20.18 34.74
N VAL A 93 -12.23 -19.33 34.07
CA VAL A 93 -12.10 -19.32 32.60
C VAL A 93 -11.01 -20.24 32.06
N ASN A 94 -10.14 -20.76 32.92
CA ASN A 94 -9.02 -21.64 32.57
C ASN A 94 -9.35 -23.15 32.70
N VAL A 95 -10.61 -23.49 32.94
CA VAL A 95 -11.15 -24.86 32.98
C VAL A 95 -11.92 -25.14 31.70
#